data_AF-A0A1I7FUY4-F1
#
_entry.id   AF-A0A1I7FUY4-F1
#
_cell.length_a   1.000
_cell.length_b   1.000
_cell.length_c   1.000
_cell.angle_alpha   90.00
_cell.angle_beta   90.00
_cell.angle_gamma   90.00
#
_symmetry.space_group_name_H-M   'P 1'
#
loop_
_entity.id
_entity.type
_entity.pdbx_description
1 polymer ?
#
loop_
_entity_poly.entity_id
_entity_poly.type
_entity_poly.pdbx_seq_one_letter_code
_entity_poly.pdbx_strand_id
1 'polypeptide(L)'
;MGKFNVFIDGTWLFRICKATGILAAKTENPNEHFRIDFEKLTKFIERQLGQFYGRPFEPAELMLFTSIIDVSKADPSWGDLTRISNGSYARSQFVYSASQAGYDVSNVFSIPLKQWMIRAIENDTYEEKMVDTTLVATLVERTIKNPNFVQVIIAGDLDILPGIKTVIPNYSENVVLVSSHPEQFDINNQTSSFHLHSFEFKYGPIYLENYLIDIMVGNYTYKCHHCGKVFARWREIPRHHNPLCGKCLTERNARSS
;
A
#
# COMPACT_ATOMS: atom_id res chain seq x y z
N MET A 1 -12.21 -22.99 8.52
CA MET A 1 -11.52 -21.96 7.73
C MET A 1 -11.91 -20.60 8.29
N GLY A 2 -10.96 -19.72 8.59
CA GLY A 2 -11.24 -18.31 8.84
C GLY A 2 -11.47 -17.57 7.51
N LYS A 3 -12.18 -16.44 7.55
CA LYS A 3 -12.37 -15.57 6.38
C LYS A 3 -11.90 -14.16 6.71
N PHE A 4 -11.37 -13.47 5.71
CA PHE A 4 -10.98 -12.08 5.86
C PHE A 4 -11.35 -11.22 4.65
N ASN A 5 -11.66 -9.97 4.92
CA ASN A 5 -11.82 -8.94 3.91
C ASN A 5 -10.56 -8.05 3.89
N VAL A 6 -10.25 -7.46 2.74
CA VAL A 6 -9.16 -6.47 2.59
C VAL A 6 -9.74 -5.18 2.05
N PHE A 7 -9.47 -4.08 2.74
CA PHE A 7 -9.83 -2.72 2.34
C PHE A 7 -8.54 -1.93 2.14
N ILE A 8 -8.29 -1.47 0.93
CA ILE A 8 -7.08 -0.73 0.60
C ILE A 8 -7.41 0.74 0.35
N ASP A 9 -6.82 1.63 1.16
CA ASP A 9 -6.61 3.01 0.77
C ASP A 9 -5.53 3.05 -0.31
N GLY A 10 -5.98 3.00 -1.56
CA GLY A 10 -5.13 3.00 -2.73
C GLY A 10 -4.45 4.34 -2.97
N THR A 11 -5.02 5.44 -2.50
CA THR A 11 -4.42 6.77 -2.65
C THR A 11 -3.17 6.89 -1.77
N TRP A 12 -3.27 6.49 -0.50
CA TRP A 12 -2.12 6.39 0.40
C TRP A 12 -1.11 5.33 -0.08
N LEU A 13 -1.57 4.12 -0.41
CA LEU A 13 -0.68 3.03 -0.79
C LEU A 13 0.12 3.38 -2.06
N PHE A 14 -0.53 4.01 -3.05
CA PHE A 14 0.13 4.51 -4.24
C PHE A 14 1.19 5.58 -3.90
N ARG A 15 0.92 6.48 -2.94
CA ARG A 15 1.86 7.51 -2.49
C ARG A 15 3.12 6.91 -1.88
N ILE A 16 3.01 5.92 -0.99
CA ILE A 16 4.19 5.30 -0.36
C ILE A 16 5.01 4.43 -1.32
N CYS A 17 4.41 4.02 -2.44
CA CYS A 17 5.07 3.30 -3.52
C CYS A 17 5.80 4.21 -4.52
N LYS A 18 5.62 5.53 -4.46
CA LYS A 18 6.28 6.48 -5.38
C LYS A 18 7.80 6.35 -5.31
N ALA A 19 8.48 6.78 -6.38
CA ALA A 19 9.93 6.98 -6.37
C ALA A 19 10.31 7.84 -5.15
N THR A 20 11.37 7.44 -4.44
CA THR A 20 11.84 8.00 -3.15
C THR A 20 10.87 7.87 -1.98
N GLY A 21 9.70 7.25 -2.18
CA GLY A 21 8.75 6.90 -1.12
C GLY A 21 9.28 5.82 -0.18
N ILE A 22 8.57 5.60 0.92
CA ILE A 22 8.98 4.71 2.03
C ILE A 22 9.36 3.31 1.54
N LEU A 23 8.53 2.71 0.68
CA LEU A 23 8.81 1.36 0.18
C LEU A 23 9.94 1.37 -0.87
N ALA A 24 9.95 2.35 -1.77
CA ALA A 24 10.98 2.47 -2.80
C ALA A 24 12.38 2.66 -2.18
N ALA A 25 12.50 3.46 -1.12
CA ALA A 25 13.76 3.75 -0.43
C ALA A 25 14.51 2.48 0.04
N LYS A 26 13.75 1.43 0.41
CA LYS A 26 14.30 0.14 0.86
C LYS A 26 14.69 -0.82 -0.28
N THR A 27 14.48 -0.43 -1.53
CA THR A 27 14.83 -1.25 -2.71
C THR A 27 16.21 -0.93 -3.30
N GLU A 28 16.69 -1.76 -4.23
CA GLU A 28 17.93 -1.49 -4.98
C GLU A 28 17.88 -0.17 -5.77
N ASN A 29 16.71 0.18 -6.32
CA ASN A 29 16.47 1.37 -7.13
C ASN A 29 15.49 2.32 -6.43
N PRO A 30 15.95 3.15 -5.47
CA PRO A 30 15.07 4.03 -4.71
C PRO A 30 14.43 5.14 -5.55
N ASN A 31 14.96 5.42 -6.74
CA ASN A 31 14.43 6.42 -7.67
C ASN A 31 13.35 5.84 -8.60
N GLU A 32 13.04 4.56 -8.48
CA GLU A 32 11.95 3.89 -9.20
C GLU A 32 10.76 3.66 -8.27
N HIS A 33 9.57 3.48 -8.84
CA HIS A 33 8.39 3.15 -8.05
C HIS A 33 8.53 1.73 -7.49
N PHE A 34 8.17 1.56 -6.22
CA PHE A 34 7.96 0.23 -5.66
C PHE A 34 6.75 -0.40 -6.35
N ARG A 35 6.97 -1.54 -7.00
CA ARG A 35 5.90 -2.28 -7.68
C ARG A 35 5.36 -3.34 -6.73
N ILE A 36 4.18 -3.06 -6.17
CA ILE A 36 3.46 -4.02 -5.36
C ILE A 36 2.82 -5.09 -6.24
N ASP A 37 2.89 -6.33 -5.78
CA ASP A 37 2.22 -7.49 -6.34
C ASP A 37 1.02 -7.80 -5.45
N PHE A 38 -0.18 -7.51 -5.95
CA PHE A 38 -1.41 -7.62 -5.17
C PHE A 38 -1.79 -9.07 -4.85
N GLU A 39 -1.46 -10.03 -5.72
CA GLU A 39 -1.71 -11.44 -5.45
C GLU A 39 -0.81 -11.92 -4.29
N LYS A 40 0.46 -11.53 -4.34
CA LYS A 40 1.39 -11.80 -3.25
C LYS A 40 1.00 -11.08 -1.96
N LEU A 41 0.51 -9.84 -2.04
CA LEU A 41 -0.02 -9.11 -0.88
C LEU A 41 -1.15 -9.89 -0.21
N THR A 42 -2.11 -10.40 -0.98
CA THR A 42 -3.21 -11.22 -0.43
C THR A 42 -2.69 -12.49 0.24
N LYS A 43 -1.78 -13.23 -0.41
CA LYS A 43 -1.15 -14.44 0.16
C LYS A 43 -0.32 -14.15 1.41
N PHE A 44 0.36 -13.01 1.43
CA PHE A 44 1.09 -12.55 2.60
C PHE A 44 0.13 -12.34 3.77
N ILE A 45 -0.97 -11.62 3.57
CA ILE A 45 -2.00 -11.38 4.59
C ILE A 45 -2.59 -12.71 5.08
N GLU A 46 -2.96 -13.61 4.17
CA GLU A 46 -3.47 -14.94 4.51
C GLU A 46 -2.52 -15.69 5.45
N ARG A 47 -1.23 -15.72 5.11
CA ARG A 47 -0.19 -16.36 5.93
C ARG A 47 -0.04 -15.70 7.30
N GLN A 48 -0.05 -14.36 7.35
CA GLN A 48 0.05 -13.59 8.59
C GLN A 48 -1.12 -13.90 9.54
N LEU A 49 -2.35 -13.85 9.03
CA LEU A 49 -3.54 -14.21 9.79
C LEU A 49 -3.50 -15.67 10.24
N GLY A 50 -3.07 -16.57 9.34
CA GLY A 50 -2.99 -17.99 9.63
C GLY A 50 -2.00 -18.33 10.75
N GLN A 51 -0.83 -17.70 10.74
CA GLN A 51 0.18 -17.83 11.79
C GLN A 51 -0.34 -17.30 13.13
N PHE A 52 -1.05 -16.19 13.13
CA PHE A 52 -1.52 -15.56 14.36
C PHE A 52 -2.65 -16.30 15.05
N TYR A 53 -3.70 -16.62 14.30
CA TYR A 53 -4.89 -17.26 14.86
C TYR A 53 -4.75 -18.79 14.93
N GLY A 54 -3.61 -19.36 14.49
CA GLY A 54 -3.34 -20.79 14.54
C GLY A 54 -4.29 -21.63 13.67
N ARG A 55 -4.85 -21.05 12.61
CA ARG A 55 -5.82 -21.71 11.71
C ARG A 55 -5.76 -21.12 10.30
N PRO A 56 -6.09 -21.87 9.24
CA PRO A 56 -6.06 -21.34 7.87
C PRO A 56 -7.14 -20.28 7.64
N PHE A 57 -6.82 -19.32 6.78
CA PHE A 57 -7.71 -18.25 6.33
C PHE A 57 -7.86 -18.28 4.81
N GLU A 58 -8.96 -17.74 4.30
CA GLU A 58 -9.17 -17.51 2.87
C GLU A 58 -9.73 -16.09 2.65
N PRO A 59 -9.37 -15.42 1.54
CA PRO A 59 -9.91 -14.11 1.21
C PRO A 59 -11.40 -14.23 0.87
N ALA A 60 -12.21 -13.28 1.36
CA ALA A 60 -13.63 -13.17 1.05
C ALA A 60 -13.88 -12.00 0.10
N GLU A 61 -13.70 -10.76 0.56
CA GLU A 61 -13.81 -9.56 -0.28
C GLU A 61 -12.50 -8.79 -0.29
N LEU A 62 -12.05 -8.39 -1.48
CA LEU A 62 -10.85 -7.60 -1.70
C LEU A 62 -11.27 -6.30 -2.36
N MET A 63 -11.06 -5.15 -1.74
CA MET A 63 -11.58 -3.87 -2.21
C MET A 63 -10.48 -2.82 -2.28
N LEU A 64 -10.42 -2.11 -3.39
CA LEU A 64 -9.52 -0.97 -3.61
C LEU A 64 -10.32 0.33 -3.67
N PHE A 65 -9.95 1.28 -2.82
CA PHE A 65 -10.52 2.62 -2.77
C PHE A 65 -9.46 3.62 -3.22
N THR A 66 -9.68 4.32 -4.32
CA THR A 66 -8.77 5.40 -4.76
C THR A 66 -9.51 6.30 -5.74
N SER A 67 -8.87 7.35 -6.21
CA SER A 67 -9.40 8.14 -7.30
C SER A 67 -8.37 8.34 -8.40
N ILE A 68 -8.81 8.57 -9.63
CA ILE A 68 -7.97 8.88 -10.78
C ILE A 68 -8.42 10.23 -11.31
N ILE A 69 -7.47 11.14 -11.49
CA ILE A 69 -7.74 12.45 -12.06
C ILE A 69 -7.94 12.31 -13.57
N ASP A 70 -9.12 12.68 -14.03
CA ASP A 70 -9.48 12.71 -15.44
C ASP A 70 -9.10 14.07 -16.04
N VAL A 71 -8.08 14.02 -16.92
CA VAL A 71 -7.57 15.20 -17.63
C VAL A 71 -8.23 15.41 -18.98
N SER A 72 -9.17 14.55 -19.41
CA SER A 72 -9.71 14.58 -20.78
C SER A 72 -10.49 15.85 -21.11
N LYS A 73 -10.98 16.55 -20.08
CA LYS A 73 -11.73 17.81 -20.20
C LYS A 73 -10.95 19.02 -19.69
N ALA A 74 -9.66 18.86 -19.39
CA ALA A 74 -8.82 19.95 -18.89
C ALA A 74 -8.53 20.95 -20.00
N ASP A 75 -8.55 22.24 -19.67
CA ASP A 75 -8.07 23.28 -20.58
C ASP A 75 -6.53 23.19 -20.67
N PRO A 76 -5.95 23.07 -21.88
CA PRO A 76 -4.50 23.00 -22.08
C PRO A 76 -3.70 24.15 -21.46
N SER A 77 -4.35 25.30 -21.18
CA SER A 77 -3.71 26.47 -20.57
C SER A 77 -3.50 26.36 -19.06
N TRP A 78 -4.07 25.35 -18.39
CA TRP A 78 -4.10 25.30 -16.93
C TRP A 78 -2.77 24.95 -16.24
N GLY A 79 -1.71 24.62 -16.96
CA GLY A 79 -0.37 24.36 -16.40
C GLY A 79 0.27 23.09 -16.94
N ASP A 80 1.13 22.43 -16.16
CA ASP A 80 1.76 21.16 -16.55
C ASP A 80 0.79 19.98 -16.44
N LEU A 81 -0.09 19.86 -17.44
CA LEU A 81 -1.00 18.73 -17.57
C LEU A 81 -0.27 17.41 -17.86
N THR A 82 0.98 17.47 -18.34
CA THR A 82 1.77 16.26 -18.66
C THR A 82 2.11 15.50 -17.38
N ARG A 83 2.57 16.21 -16.35
CA ARG A 83 2.84 15.62 -15.02
C ARG A 83 1.59 14.97 -14.43
N ILE A 84 0.44 15.66 -14.49
CA ILE A 84 -0.82 15.15 -13.95
C ILE A 84 -1.27 13.92 -14.74
N SER A 85 -1.24 13.98 -16.07
CA SER A 85 -1.59 12.87 -16.95
C SER A 85 -0.73 11.63 -16.70
N ASN A 86 0.59 11.80 -16.54
CA ASN A 86 1.50 10.72 -16.20
C ASN A 86 1.19 10.11 -14.82
N GLY A 87 0.87 10.94 -13.83
CA GLY A 87 0.43 10.49 -12.50
C GLY A 87 -0.87 9.69 -12.56
N SER A 88 -1.86 10.18 -13.30
CA SER A 88 -3.13 9.46 -13.54
C SER A 88 -2.89 8.13 -14.25
N TYR A 89 -2.05 8.09 -15.28
CA TYR A 89 -1.70 6.86 -15.98
C TYR A 89 -1.04 5.85 -15.04
N ALA A 90 -0.05 6.27 -14.25
CA ALA A 90 0.61 5.41 -13.28
C ALA A 90 -0.38 4.84 -12.24
N ARG A 91 -1.31 5.66 -11.77
CA ARG A 91 -2.38 5.22 -10.85
C ARG A 91 -3.36 4.26 -11.54
N SER A 92 -3.70 4.47 -12.80
CA SER A 92 -4.50 3.52 -13.59
C SER A 92 -3.80 2.16 -13.73
N GLN A 93 -2.48 2.12 -13.93
CA GLN A 93 -1.72 0.86 -13.97
C GLN A 93 -1.71 0.15 -12.62
N PHE A 94 -1.64 0.91 -11.52
CA PHE A 94 -1.76 0.38 -10.16
C PHE A 94 -3.15 -0.25 -9.93
N VAL A 95 -4.23 0.45 -10.29
CA VAL A 95 -5.61 -0.06 -10.23
C VAL A 95 -5.79 -1.30 -11.09
N TYR A 96 -5.27 -1.27 -12.32
CA TYR A 96 -5.31 -2.43 -13.22
C TYR A 96 -4.64 -3.65 -12.60
N SER A 97 -3.45 -3.48 -12.00
CA SER A 97 -2.73 -4.56 -11.33
C SER A 97 -3.52 -5.16 -10.16
N ALA A 98 -4.21 -4.33 -9.38
CA ALA A 98 -5.10 -4.80 -8.31
C ALA A 98 -6.30 -5.58 -8.85
N SER A 99 -6.94 -5.06 -9.90
CA SER A 99 -8.07 -5.72 -10.56
C SER A 99 -7.70 -7.11 -11.10
N GLN A 100 -6.52 -7.24 -11.71
CA GLN A 100 -6.02 -8.55 -12.18
C GLN A 100 -5.79 -9.54 -11.03
N ALA A 101 -5.50 -9.05 -9.82
CA ALA A 101 -5.36 -9.88 -8.62
C ALA A 101 -6.69 -10.16 -7.90
N GLY A 102 -7.83 -9.76 -8.48
CA GLY A 102 -9.17 -10.04 -7.94
C GLY A 102 -9.71 -8.98 -6.97
N TYR A 103 -9.09 -7.80 -6.89
CA TYR A 103 -9.64 -6.68 -6.11
C TYR A 103 -10.81 -6.05 -6.86
N ASP A 104 -11.90 -5.80 -6.14
CA ASP A 104 -13.00 -4.96 -6.59
C ASP A 104 -12.53 -3.50 -6.69
N VAL A 105 -12.68 -2.96 -7.89
CA VAL A 105 -12.31 -1.59 -8.27
C VAL A 105 -13.54 -0.72 -8.55
N SER A 106 -14.73 -1.16 -8.13
CA SER A 106 -15.96 -0.36 -8.20
C SER A 106 -15.87 0.93 -7.37
N ASN A 107 -14.98 0.98 -6.38
CA ASN A 107 -14.69 2.14 -5.54
C ASN A 107 -13.52 3.00 -6.05
N VAL A 108 -13.24 2.95 -7.36
CA VAL A 108 -12.28 3.83 -8.03
C VAL A 108 -13.00 5.03 -8.65
N PHE A 109 -12.76 6.21 -8.11
CA PHE A 109 -13.46 7.43 -8.51
C PHE A 109 -12.74 8.15 -9.65
N SER A 110 -13.43 8.44 -10.75
CA SER A 110 -12.92 9.32 -11.80
C SER A 110 -13.22 10.78 -11.44
N ILE A 111 -12.21 11.58 -11.13
CA ILE A 111 -12.36 12.99 -10.72
C ILE A 111 -11.98 13.90 -11.88
N PRO A 112 -12.92 14.64 -12.48
CA PRO A 112 -12.58 15.63 -13.50
C PRO A 112 -11.62 16.68 -12.95
N LEU A 113 -10.49 16.90 -13.64
CA LEU A 113 -9.52 17.92 -13.25
C LEU A 113 -10.20 19.30 -13.26
N LYS A 114 -9.97 20.06 -12.19
CA LYS A 114 -10.36 21.48 -12.07
C LYS A 114 -9.11 22.33 -11.91
N GLN A 115 -9.14 23.56 -12.42
CA GLN A 115 -7.98 24.46 -12.40
C GLN A 115 -7.36 24.65 -11.00
N TRP A 116 -8.18 24.78 -9.95
CA TRP A 116 -7.69 24.95 -8.57
C TRP A 116 -6.92 23.73 -8.05
N MET A 117 -7.18 22.53 -8.59
CA MET A 117 -6.53 21.30 -8.17
C MET A 117 -5.07 21.27 -8.56
N ILE A 118 -4.68 21.97 -9.64
CA ILE A 118 -3.33 21.89 -10.19
C ILE A 118 -2.30 22.33 -9.16
N ARG A 119 -2.50 23.50 -8.55
CA ARG A 119 -1.62 23.99 -7.48
C ARG A 119 -1.62 23.06 -6.25
N ALA A 120 -2.75 22.43 -5.93
CA ALA A 120 -2.81 21.49 -4.80
C ALA A 120 -2.05 20.19 -5.10
N ILE A 121 -2.14 19.67 -6.32
CA ILE A 121 -1.43 18.48 -6.78
C ILE A 121 0.07 18.76 -6.87
N GLU A 122 0.46 19.93 -7.40
CA GLU A 122 1.86 20.34 -7.51
C GLU A 122 2.57 20.42 -6.16
N ASN A 123 1.83 20.87 -5.13
CA ASN A 123 2.33 21.02 -3.75
C ASN A 123 2.09 19.77 -2.88
N ASP A 124 1.59 18.66 -3.45
CA ASP A 124 1.22 17.44 -2.71
C ASP A 124 0.22 17.68 -1.54
N THR A 125 -0.62 18.72 -1.63
CA THR A 125 -1.67 19.07 -0.64
C THR A 125 -3.08 18.69 -1.08
N TYR A 126 -3.22 18.05 -2.24
CA TYR A 126 -4.50 17.56 -2.72
C TYR A 126 -4.95 16.33 -1.92
N GLU A 127 -6.11 16.44 -1.28
CA GLU A 127 -6.71 15.37 -0.46
C GLU A 127 -8.08 14.96 -1.02
N GLU A 128 -8.32 13.64 -1.02
CA GLU A 128 -9.49 13.01 -1.65
C GLU A 128 -10.46 12.46 -0.59
N LYS A 129 -11.16 13.35 0.12
CA LYS A 129 -12.03 12.96 1.27
C LYS A 129 -13.11 11.91 0.98
N MET A 130 -13.50 11.76 -0.30
CA MET A 130 -14.46 10.73 -0.70
C MET A 130 -13.92 9.31 -0.56
N VAL A 131 -12.60 9.11 -0.75
CA VAL A 131 -11.97 7.79 -0.62
C VAL A 131 -12.10 7.30 0.81
N ASP A 132 -11.72 8.15 1.79
CA ASP A 132 -11.78 7.81 3.21
C ASP A 132 -13.22 7.56 3.67
N THR A 133 -14.14 8.44 3.23
CA THR A 133 -15.57 8.33 3.59
C THR A 133 -16.17 7.02 3.08
N THR A 134 -15.91 6.67 1.82
CA THR A 134 -16.42 5.42 1.24
C THR A 134 -15.76 4.20 1.88
N LEU A 135 -14.43 4.22 2.10
CA LEU A 135 -13.71 3.13 2.76
C LEU A 135 -14.31 2.85 4.14
N VAL A 136 -14.49 3.87 4.98
CA VAL A 136 -15.08 3.72 6.31
C VAL A 136 -16.50 3.20 6.19
N ALA A 137 -17.36 3.79 5.37
CA ALA A 137 -18.75 3.36 5.22
C ALA A 137 -18.85 1.88 4.81
N THR A 138 -18.06 1.46 3.82
CA THR A 138 -18.04 0.07 3.34
C THR A 138 -17.49 -0.88 4.41
N LEU A 139 -16.42 -0.50 5.11
CA LEU A 139 -15.87 -1.27 6.22
C LEU A 139 -16.91 -1.51 7.32
N VAL A 140 -17.62 -0.46 7.74
CA VAL A 140 -18.70 -0.57 8.74
C VAL A 140 -19.79 -1.51 8.25
N GLU A 141 -20.28 -1.30 7.02
CA GLU A 141 -21.32 -2.13 6.42
C GLU A 141 -20.91 -3.61 6.39
N ARG A 142 -19.68 -3.92 5.96
CA ARG A 142 -19.18 -5.29 5.87
C ARG A 142 -18.93 -5.92 7.22
N THR A 143 -18.52 -5.14 8.21
CA THR A 143 -18.36 -5.64 9.57
C THR A 143 -19.70 -6.02 10.19
N ILE A 144 -20.74 -5.20 9.97
CA ILE A 144 -22.10 -5.51 10.43
C ILE A 144 -22.63 -6.78 9.75
N LYS A 145 -22.42 -6.91 8.42
CA LYS A 145 -22.87 -8.07 7.65
C LYS A 145 -22.12 -9.36 8.00
N ASN A 146 -20.81 -9.26 8.25
CA ASN A 146 -19.91 -10.39 8.44
C ASN A 146 -19.08 -10.24 9.74
N PRO A 147 -19.70 -10.30 10.93
CA PRO A 147 -19.04 -9.99 12.21
C PRO A 147 -17.94 -10.99 12.59
N ASN A 148 -17.93 -12.18 11.98
CA ASN A 148 -16.95 -13.23 12.23
C ASN A 148 -15.72 -13.16 11.31
N PHE A 149 -15.69 -12.22 10.35
CA PHE A 149 -14.59 -12.08 9.41
C PHE A 149 -13.56 -11.11 9.98
N VAL A 150 -12.30 -11.39 9.72
CA VAL A 150 -11.23 -10.43 10.01
C VAL A 150 -11.25 -9.34 8.94
N GLN A 151 -11.26 -8.08 9.36
CA GLN A 151 -11.22 -6.91 8.48
C GLN A 151 -9.78 -6.40 8.43
N VAL A 152 -9.12 -6.58 7.30
CA VAL A 152 -7.76 -6.11 7.08
C VAL A 152 -7.81 -4.75 6.38
N ILE A 153 -7.28 -3.74 7.04
CA ILE A 153 -7.27 -2.36 6.55
C ILE A 153 -5.84 -2.01 6.16
N ILE A 154 -5.63 -1.64 4.90
CA ILE A 154 -4.34 -1.19 4.38
C ILE A 154 -4.41 0.32 4.18
N ALA A 155 -3.95 1.07 5.18
CA ALA A 155 -4.03 2.52 5.21
C ALA A 155 -2.92 3.12 6.09
N GLY A 156 -2.57 4.37 5.85
CA GLY A 156 -1.66 5.13 6.73
C GLY A 156 -2.30 6.31 7.42
N ASP A 157 -3.48 6.75 6.98
CA ASP A 157 -4.25 7.70 7.75
C ASP A 157 -4.95 6.98 8.91
N LEU A 158 -4.75 7.52 10.12
CA LEU A 158 -5.33 6.99 11.34
C LEU A 158 -6.68 7.62 11.66
N ASP A 159 -7.09 8.64 10.91
CA ASP A 159 -8.34 9.38 11.13
C ASP A 159 -9.59 8.51 10.89
N ILE A 160 -9.43 7.37 10.20
CA ILE A 160 -10.49 6.36 10.05
C ILE A 160 -10.70 5.52 11.30
N LEU A 161 -9.68 5.36 12.16
CA LEU A 161 -9.69 4.45 13.30
C LEU A 161 -10.67 4.85 14.41
N PRO A 162 -10.83 6.15 14.79
CA PRO A 162 -11.85 6.56 15.74
C PRO A 162 -13.26 6.17 15.31
N GLY A 163 -13.57 6.34 14.02
CA GLY A 163 -14.86 5.93 13.45
C GLY A 163 -15.07 4.43 13.59
N ILE A 164 -14.05 3.64 13.22
CA ILE A 164 -14.04 2.18 13.32
C ILE A 164 -14.25 1.70 14.77
N LYS A 165 -13.51 2.27 15.72
CA LYS A 165 -13.62 1.94 17.16
C LYS A 165 -15.02 2.23 17.71
N THR A 166 -15.68 3.27 17.21
CA THR A 166 -17.01 3.67 17.67
C THR A 166 -18.09 2.71 17.19
N VAL A 167 -17.94 2.14 15.99
CA VAL A 167 -19.01 1.41 15.31
C VAL A 167 -18.85 -0.11 15.30
N ILE A 168 -17.64 -0.63 15.51
CA ILE A 168 -17.37 -2.09 15.49
C ILE A 168 -17.25 -2.62 16.91
N PRO A 169 -18.21 -3.45 17.37
CA PRO A 169 -18.05 -4.22 18.61
C PRO A 169 -16.82 -5.14 18.50
N ASN A 170 -15.94 -5.12 19.51
CA ASN A 170 -14.70 -5.92 19.53
C ASN A 170 -13.74 -5.60 18.35
N TYR A 171 -13.67 -4.34 17.91
CA TYR A 171 -12.77 -3.90 16.83
C TYR A 171 -11.32 -4.39 17.02
N SER A 172 -10.84 -4.44 18.27
CA SER A 172 -9.50 -4.89 18.64
C SER A 172 -9.20 -6.34 18.22
N GLU A 173 -10.22 -7.20 18.16
CA GLU A 173 -10.05 -8.64 17.87
C GLU A 173 -10.13 -8.97 16.39
N ASN A 174 -10.96 -8.24 15.66
CA ASN A 174 -11.36 -8.56 14.28
C ASN A 174 -10.81 -7.56 13.26
N VAL A 175 -10.20 -6.46 13.68
CA VAL A 175 -9.57 -5.50 12.77
C VAL A 175 -8.05 -5.66 12.81
N VAL A 176 -7.46 -5.77 11.63
CA VAL A 176 -6.01 -5.82 11.45
C VAL A 176 -5.59 -4.62 10.60
N LEU A 177 -4.72 -3.78 11.16
CA LEU A 177 -4.15 -2.65 10.43
C LEU A 177 -2.86 -3.08 9.72
N VAL A 178 -2.72 -2.67 8.47
CA VAL A 178 -1.52 -2.81 7.65
C VAL A 178 -1.11 -1.40 7.21
N SER A 179 0.08 -0.97 7.57
CA SER A 179 0.54 0.41 7.36
C SER A 179 2.04 0.50 7.06
N SER A 180 2.57 1.72 6.90
CA SER A 180 4.01 2.00 7.02
C SER A 180 4.34 2.36 8.47
N HIS A 181 5.62 2.31 8.87
CA HIS A 181 5.96 2.68 10.26
C HIS A 181 5.58 4.15 10.56
N PRO A 182 4.97 4.45 11.73
CA PRO A 182 4.51 5.80 12.09
C PRO A 182 5.63 6.82 12.16
N GLU A 183 6.82 6.41 12.62
CA GLU A 183 8.00 7.28 12.75
C GLU A 183 8.54 7.80 11.39
N GLN A 184 8.09 7.21 10.28
CA GLN A 184 8.53 7.61 8.92
C GLN A 184 7.52 8.53 8.22
N PHE A 185 6.32 8.70 8.80
CA PHE A 185 5.34 9.71 8.39
C PHE A 185 5.44 10.89 9.37
N ASP A 186 6.44 11.74 9.12
CA ASP A 186 6.49 13.18 9.48
C ASP A 186 7.24 13.60 10.77
N ILE A 187 8.34 14.34 10.58
CA ILE A 187 9.06 15.09 11.63
C ILE A 187 8.18 16.23 12.18
N ASN A 188 7.13 16.65 11.45
CA ASN A 188 6.20 17.71 11.85
C ASN A 188 4.87 17.22 12.45
N ASN A 189 4.52 15.93 12.34
CA ASN A 189 3.27 15.37 12.88
C ASN A 189 3.55 14.24 13.90
N GLN A 190 4.31 14.55 14.96
CA GLN A 190 4.45 13.66 16.12
C GLN A 190 3.08 13.18 16.68
N THR A 191 2.01 13.92 16.42
CA THR A 191 0.61 13.62 16.80
C THR A 191 0.11 12.26 16.30
N SER A 192 0.39 11.85 15.06
CA SER A 192 -0.18 10.63 14.46
C SER A 192 0.33 9.35 15.14
N SER A 193 1.61 9.30 15.50
CA SER A 193 2.20 8.16 16.22
C SER A 193 1.58 7.97 17.61
N PHE A 194 1.29 9.06 18.33
CA PHE A 194 0.55 9.00 19.60
C PHE A 194 -0.88 8.47 19.43
N HIS A 195 -1.55 8.80 18.31
CA HIS A 195 -2.90 8.30 18.03
C HIS A 195 -2.92 6.78 17.79
N LEU A 196 -1.95 6.19 17.08
CA LEU A 196 -1.95 4.73 16.85
C LEU A 196 -1.83 3.93 18.14
N HIS A 197 -0.98 4.36 19.09
CA HIS A 197 -0.84 3.71 20.40
C HIS A 197 -2.13 3.73 21.23
N SER A 198 -3.08 4.61 20.93
CA SER A 198 -4.38 4.65 21.59
C SER A 198 -5.38 3.58 21.10
N PHE A 199 -5.02 2.84 20.04
CA PHE A 199 -5.79 1.72 19.50
C PHE A 199 -5.12 0.40 19.88
N GLU A 200 -5.85 -0.42 20.64
CA GLU A 200 -5.39 -1.75 21.05
C GLU A 200 -5.78 -2.77 19.98
N PHE A 201 -4.92 -3.01 19.00
CA PHE A 201 -5.11 -4.11 18.04
C PHE A 201 -4.53 -5.41 18.62
N LYS A 202 -5.32 -6.49 18.61
CA LYS A 202 -4.87 -7.80 19.10
C LYS A 202 -3.72 -8.37 18.27
N TYR A 203 -3.75 -8.17 16.94
CA TYR A 203 -2.66 -8.59 16.04
C TYR A 203 -1.50 -7.58 15.96
N GLY A 204 -1.71 -6.37 16.50
CA GLY A 204 -0.85 -5.22 16.23
C GLY A 204 -0.92 -4.77 14.75
N PRO A 205 -0.35 -3.61 14.43
CA PRO A 205 -0.18 -3.17 13.05
C PRO A 205 0.88 -3.99 12.32
N ILE A 206 0.59 -4.43 11.09
CA ILE A 206 1.59 -4.96 10.17
C ILE A 206 2.26 -3.80 9.44
N TYR A 207 3.60 -3.73 9.50
CA TYR A 207 4.35 -2.73 8.75
C TYR A 207 4.87 -3.29 7.43
N LEU A 208 4.31 -2.82 6.30
CA LEU A 208 4.64 -3.30 4.95
C LEU A 208 6.14 -3.24 4.65
N GLU A 209 6.82 -2.24 5.21
CA GLU A 209 8.24 -1.99 5.01
C GLU A 209 9.17 -3.07 5.56
N ASN A 210 8.65 -3.99 6.36
CA ASN A 210 9.37 -5.16 6.88
C ASN A 210 9.20 -6.40 5.99
N TYR A 211 8.25 -6.36 5.05
CA TYR A 211 7.80 -7.49 4.27
C TYR A 211 7.86 -7.24 2.75
N LEU A 212 8.72 -6.31 2.30
CA LEU A 212 8.89 -6.01 0.87
C LEU A 212 9.12 -7.25 0.01
N ILE A 213 9.93 -8.19 0.49
CA ILE A 213 10.26 -9.43 -0.23
C ILE A 213 9.01 -10.25 -0.53
N ASP A 214 8.02 -10.19 0.36
CA ASP A 214 6.79 -10.96 0.26
C ASP A 214 5.75 -10.33 -0.64
N ILE A 215 5.83 -9.02 -0.92
CA ILE A 215 4.78 -8.26 -1.61
C ILE A 215 5.27 -7.57 -2.89
N MET A 216 6.55 -7.69 -3.23
CA MET A 216 7.14 -7.05 -4.42
C MET A 216 6.94 -7.92 -5.68
N VAL A 217 6.72 -7.24 -6.81
CA VAL A 217 6.70 -7.88 -8.14
C VAL A 217 8.04 -8.54 -8.46
N GLY A 218 7.96 -9.74 -9.03
CA GLY A 218 9.08 -10.51 -9.57
C GLY A 218 9.10 -11.95 -9.07
N ASN A 219 9.67 -12.87 -9.84
CA ASN A 219 9.59 -14.30 -9.52
C ASN A 219 10.44 -14.65 -8.29
N TYR A 220 11.61 -14.02 -8.16
CA TYR A 220 12.54 -14.26 -7.07
C TYR A 220 12.92 -12.95 -6.42
N THR A 221 12.56 -12.79 -5.15
CA THR A 221 12.83 -11.61 -4.34
C THR A 221 13.93 -11.91 -3.32
N TYR A 222 14.85 -10.97 -3.14
CA TYR A 222 16.04 -11.15 -2.33
C TYR A 222 16.34 -9.90 -1.49
N LYS A 223 16.99 -10.12 -0.35
CA LYS A 223 17.70 -9.07 0.39
C LYS A 223 19.17 -9.08 -0.02
N CYS A 224 19.70 -7.95 -0.46
CA CYS A 224 21.11 -7.83 -0.79
C CYS A 224 21.96 -8.08 0.46
N HIS A 225 22.89 -9.04 0.36
CA HIS A 225 23.78 -9.40 1.47
C HIS A 225 24.69 -8.25 1.91
N HIS A 226 25.05 -7.34 0.98
CA HIS A 226 25.98 -6.25 1.27
C HIS A 226 25.29 -4.99 1.80
N CYS A 227 24.22 -4.51 1.14
CA CYS A 227 23.59 -3.24 1.49
C CYS A 227 22.21 -3.38 2.16
N GLY A 228 21.71 -4.61 2.33
CA GLY A 228 20.41 -4.87 2.97
C GLY A 228 19.18 -4.47 2.16
N LYS A 229 19.34 -3.84 0.99
CA LYS A 229 18.25 -3.43 0.10
C LYS A 229 17.55 -4.63 -0.54
N VAL A 230 16.25 -4.50 -0.78
CA VAL A 230 15.44 -5.53 -1.42
C VAL A 230 15.45 -5.37 -2.95
N PHE A 231 15.48 -6.47 -3.67
CA PHE A 231 15.39 -6.47 -5.13
C PHE A 231 14.74 -7.75 -5.65
N ALA A 232 14.27 -7.69 -6.89
CA ALA A 232 13.67 -8.82 -7.57
C ALA A 232 14.43 -9.18 -8.86
N ARG A 233 14.36 -10.45 -9.23
CA ARG A 233 14.90 -10.98 -10.48
C ARG A 233 13.90 -11.95 -11.12
N TRP A 234 13.96 -12.04 -12.44
CA TRP A 234 13.19 -13.02 -13.22
C TRP A 234 13.84 -14.40 -13.22
N ARG A 235 15.16 -14.46 -13.01
CA ARG A 235 15.96 -15.69 -12.93
C ARG A 235 16.47 -15.87 -11.51
N GLU A 236 16.45 -17.11 -11.04
CA GLU A 236 16.93 -17.48 -9.72
C GLU A 236 18.44 -17.24 -9.60
N ILE A 237 18.87 -16.68 -8.47
CA ILE A 237 20.28 -16.65 -8.07
C ILE A 237 20.63 -18.05 -7.54
N PRO A 238 21.67 -18.72 -8.06
CA PRO A 238 22.04 -20.05 -7.59
C PRO A 238 22.25 -20.08 -6.08
N ARG A 239 21.73 -21.11 -5.41
CA ARG A 239 21.68 -21.22 -3.93
C ARG A 239 23.03 -21.01 -3.22
N HIS A 240 24.14 -21.27 -3.90
CA HIS A 240 25.49 -21.11 -3.36
C HIS A 240 26.04 -19.67 -3.46
N HIS A 241 25.29 -18.75 -4.05
CA HIS A 241 25.70 -17.36 -4.21
C HIS A 241 24.96 -16.46 -3.24
N ASN A 242 25.71 -15.57 -2.59
CA ASN A 242 25.10 -14.49 -1.82
C ASN A 242 24.36 -13.54 -2.77
N PRO A 243 23.07 -13.25 -2.51
CA PRO A 243 22.32 -12.33 -3.34
C PRO A 243 22.93 -10.92 -3.24
N LEU A 244 23.30 -10.36 -4.39
CA LEU A 244 23.78 -8.99 -4.51
C LEU A 244 22.88 -8.23 -5.47
N CYS A 245 22.46 -7.02 -5.06
CA CYS A 245 21.78 -6.11 -5.96
C CYS A 245 22.72 -5.65 -7.09
N GLY A 246 22.14 -5.10 -8.16
CA GLY A 246 22.90 -4.72 -9.36
C GLY A 246 24.07 -3.78 -9.06
N LYS A 247 23.83 -2.77 -8.21
CA LYS A 247 24.87 -1.81 -7.80
C LYS A 247 26.03 -2.49 -7.06
N CYS A 248 25.75 -3.31 -6.05
CA CYS A 248 26.79 -3.99 -5.28
C CYS A 248 27.54 -5.04 -6.11
N LEU A 249 26.89 -5.66 -7.09
CA LEU A 249 27.55 -6.58 -8.02
C LEU A 249 28.58 -5.84 -8.89
N THR A 250 28.21 -4.69 -9.45
CA THR A 250 29.12 -3.84 -10.24
C THR A 250 30.30 -3.34 -9.40
N GLU A 251 30.04 -2.86 -8.18
CA GLU A 251 31.09 -2.39 -7.26
C GLU A 251 32.07 -3.51 -6.88
N ARG A 252 31.58 -4.74 -6.67
CA ARG A 252 32.44 -5.90 -6.39
C ARG A 252 33.34 -6.23 -7.56
N ASN A 253 32.79 -6.26 -8.78
CA ASN A 253 33.54 -6.58 -9.98
C ASN A 253 34.62 -5.52 -10.26
N ALA A 254 34.32 -4.23 -10.06
CA ALA A 254 35.28 -3.13 -10.22
C ALA A 254 36.43 -3.15 -9.20
N ARG A 255 36.25 -3.76 -8.01
CA ARG A 255 37.33 -3.96 -7.03
C ARG A 255 38.20 -5.19 -7.32
N SER A 256 37.74 -6.05 -8.22
CA SER A 256 38.42 -7.32 -8.56
C SER A 256 39.22 -7.23 -9.86
N SER A 257 39.14 -6.08 -10.53
CA SER A 257 39.86 -5.68 -11.75
C SER A 257 40.94 -4.65 -11.42
#